data_AF-A0A838WDT0-F1
#
_entry.id   AF-A0A838WDT0-F1
#
_cell.length_a   1.000
_cell.length_b   1.000
_cell.length_c   1.000
_cell.angle_alpha   90.00
_cell.angle_beta   90.00
_cell.angle_gamma   90.00
#
_symmetry.space_group_name_H-M   'P 1'
#
loop_
_entity.id
_entity.type
_entity.pdbx_description
1 polymer ?
#
loop_
_entity_poly.entity_id
_entity_poly.type
_entity_poly.pdbx_seq_one_letter_code
_entity_poly.pdbx_strand_id
1 'polypeptide(L)'
;MVVITEDQRDIILHAVQSMYTEVATRPEQEFHFPTGRAACEFVGYPAEELDALPDTAVESFAGVGYPFAAEVIRPGDTVLDIGSGSGTGVLIAAQRVGPA
;
A
#
# COMPACT_ATOMS: atom_id res chain seq x y z
N MET A 1 23.51 8.40 4.38
CA MET A 1 23.30 7.47 5.50
C MET A 1 22.75 8.30 6.66
N VAL A 2 21.50 8.06 7.06
CA VAL A 2 20.92 8.68 8.26
C VAL A 2 21.23 7.76 9.43
N VAL A 3 21.88 8.28 10.47
CA VAL A 3 22.07 7.54 11.72
C VAL A 3 20.88 7.88 12.60
N ILE A 4 20.07 6.86 12.91
CA ILE A 4 18.97 6.99 13.86
C ILE A 4 19.51 6.56 15.22
N THR A 5 19.59 7.49 16.16
CA THR A 5 19.99 7.22 17.54
C THR A 5 18.78 6.87 18.40
N GLU A 6 19.01 6.24 19.55
CA GLU A 6 17.92 5.73 20.40
C GLU A 6 17.03 6.85 20.98
N ASP A 7 17.61 8.00 21.28
CA ASP A 7 16.91 9.22 21.70
C ASP A 7 16.00 9.82 20.61
N GLN A 8 16.26 9.51 19.33
CA GLN A 8 15.45 9.96 18.20
C GLN A 8 14.29 9.02 17.89
N ARG A 9 14.24 7.82 18.49
CA ARG A 9 13.27 6.77 18.17
C ARG A 9 11.83 7.27 18.22
N ASP A 10 11.44 7.86 19.34
CA ASP A 10 10.04 8.24 19.56
C ASP A 10 9.62 9.39 18.63
N ILE A 11 10.53 10.33 18.38
CA ILE A 11 10.31 11.44 17.45
C ILE A 11 10.11 10.91 16.03
N ILE A 12 10.93 9.96 15.59
CA ILE A 12 10.84 9.37 14.25
C ILE A 12 9.57 8.53 14.12
N LEU A 13 9.25 7.69 15.12
CA LEU A 13 8.03 6.88 15.12
C LEU A 13 6.79 7.78 15.02
N HIS A 14 6.75 8.83 15.83
CA HIS A 14 5.64 9.78 15.78
C HIS A 14 5.55 10.48 14.42
N ALA A 15 6.68 10.97 13.89
CA ALA A 15 6.70 11.64 12.59
C ALA A 15 6.23 10.71 11.44
N VAL A 16 6.65 9.45 11.44
CA VAL A 16 6.21 8.45 10.46
C VAL A 16 4.72 8.16 10.62
N GLN A 17 4.24 7.93 11.84
CA GLN A 17 2.82 7.69 12.11
C GLN A 17 1.95 8.87 11.68
N SER A 18 2.34 10.10 12.04
CA SER A 18 1.66 11.32 11.60
C SER A 18 1.65 11.43 10.09
N MET A 19 2.77 11.14 9.41
CA MET A 19 2.83 11.23 7.96
C MET A 19 1.88 10.24 7.28
N TYR A 20 1.90 8.97 7.67
CA TYR A 20 0.99 7.98 7.09
C TYR A 20 -0.47 8.18 7.50
N THR A 21 -0.74 8.85 8.63
CA THR A 21 -2.09 9.30 9.00
C THR A 21 -2.59 10.36 8.02
N GLU A 22 -1.76 11.34 7.65
CA GLU A 22 -2.13 12.35 6.66
C GLU A 22 -2.36 11.70 5.28
N VAL A 23 -1.51 10.77 4.85
CA VAL A 23 -1.72 10.02 3.60
C VAL A 23 -3.07 9.30 3.60
N ALA A 24 -3.45 8.67 4.70
CA ALA A 24 -4.71 7.93 4.80
C ALA A 24 -5.95 8.84 4.89
N THR A 25 -5.84 10.01 5.52
CA THR A 25 -6.97 10.91 5.79
C THR A 25 -7.11 12.06 4.80
N ARG A 26 -6.06 12.35 4.03
CA ARG A 26 -5.97 13.44 3.05
C ARG A 26 -5.23 12.98 1.78
N PRO A 27 -5.71 11.94 1.09
CA PRO A 27 -5.04 11.35 -0.07
C PRO A 27 -4.84 12.34 -1.24
N GLU A 28 -5.62 13.42 -1.29
CA GLU A 28 -5.54 14.48 -2.30
C GLU A 28 -4.36 15.44 -2.12
N GLN A 29 -3.70 15.42 -0.96
CA GLN A 29 -2.56 16.28 -0.68
C GLN A 29 -1.29 15.79 -1.41
N GLU A 30 -0.42 16.72 -1.81
CA GLU A 30 0.92 16.36 -2.29
C GLU A 30 1.85 15.97 -1.13
N PHE A 31 2.48 14.81 -1.27
CA PHE A 31 3.50 14.30 -0.36
C PHE A 31 4.88 14.30 -1.04
N HIS A 32 5.94 14.12 -0.23
CA HIS A 32 7.31 14.05 -0.74
C HIS A 32 7.65 12.71 -1.43
N PHE A 33 6.66 11.81 -1.56
CA PHE A 33 6.75 10.55 -2.27
C PHE A 33 5.47 10.33 -3.10
N PRO A 34 5.55 9.51 -4.17
CA PRO A 34 4.37 9.18 -4.97
C PRO A 34 3.30 8.47 -4.13
N THR A 35 2.05 8.88 -4.29
CA THR A 35 0.89 8.23 -3.69
C THR A 35 -0.18 7.93 -4.74
N GLY A 36 -1.19 7.17 -4.36
CA GLY A 36 -2.40 6.96 -5.15
C GLY A 36 -2.18 6.07 -6.37
N ARG A 37 -3.13 6.15 -7.32
CA ARG A 37 -3.13 5.35 -8.56
C ARG A 37 -1.84 5.50 -9.37
N ALA A 38 -1.34 6.72 -9.52
CA ALA A 38 -0.10 6.97 -10.26
C ALA A 38 1.10 6.23 -9.63
N ALA A 39 1.14 6.14 -8.30
CA ALA A 39 2.15 5.35 -7.60
C ALA A 39 1.96 3.84 -7.81
N CYS A 40 0.71 3.33 -7.78
CA CYS A 40 0.44 1.92 -8.10
C CYS A 40 0.93 1.54 -9.51
N GLU A 41 0.57 2.33 -10.52
CA GLU A 41 0.96 2.10 -11.91
C GLU A 41 2.49 2.17 -12.06
N PHE A 42 3.12 3.15 -11.41
CA PHE A 42 4.58 3.29 -11.41
C PHE A 42 5.30 2.06 -10.85
N VAL A 43 4.76 1.45 -9.78
CA VAL A 43 5.37 0.25 -9.17
C VAL A 43 4.92 -1.07 -9.80
N GLY A 44 4.11 -1.02 -10.85
CA GLY A 44 3.83 -2.15 -11.74
C GLY A 44 2.47 -2.82 -11.56
N TYR A 45 1.52 -2.21 -10.85
CA TYR A 45 0.15 -2.72 -10.81
C TYR A 45 -0.54 -2.57 -12.18
N PRO A 46 -1.16 -3.63 -12.73
CA PRO A 46 -1.94 -3.54 -13.97
C PRO A 46 -3.16 -2.63 -13.78
N ALA A 47 -3.46 -1.81 -14.80
CA ALA A 47 -4.60 -0.90 -14.76
C ALA A 47 -5.92 -1.66 -14.54
N GLU A 48 -6.11 -2.82 -15.20
CA GLU A 48 -7.31 -3.62 -15.03
C GLU A 48 -7.53 -4.13 -13.59
N GLU A 49 -6.45 -4.41 -12.85
CA GLU A 49 -6.57 -4.83 -11.44
C GLU A 49 -6.97 -3.66 -10.56
N LEU A 50 -6.41 -2.47 -10.81
CA LEU A 50 -6.76 -1.25 -10.08
C LEU A 50 -8.20 -0.80 -10.35
N ASP A 51 -8.67 -0.96 -11.59
CA ASP A 51 -10.04 -0.60 -12.00
C ASP A 51 -11.11 -1.51 -11.38
N ALA A 52 -10.72 -2.71 -10.93
CA ALA A 52 -11.59 -3.62 -10.20
C ALA A 52 -11.69 -3.30 -8.70
N LEU A 53 -10.94 -2.31 -8.20
CA LEU A 53 -10.94 -1.90 -6.79
C LEU A 53 -11.82 -0.66 -6.56
N PRO A 54 -12.32 -0.46 -5.33
CA PRO A 54 -12.84 0.84 -4.92
C PRO A 54 -11.75 1.91 -5.02
N ASP A 55 -12.09 3.11 -5.49
CA ASP A 55 -11.14 4.24 -5.57
C ASP A 55 -10.47 4.51 -4.22
N THR A 56 -11.22 4.37 -3.12
CA THR A 56 -10.73 4.56 -1.74
C THR A 56 -9.64 3.58 -1.33
N ALA A 57 -9.57 2.40 -1.97
CA ALA A 57 -8.51 1.44 -1.74
C ALA A 57 -7.22 1.81 -2.48
N VAL A 58 -7.29 2.69 -3.49
CA VAL A 58 -6.16 3.07 -4.35
C VAL A 58 -5.66 4.47 -4.02
N GLU A 59 -6.53 5.42 -3.68
CA GLU A 59 -6.22 6.85 -3.55
C GLU A 59 -5.12 7.18 -2.53
N SER A 60 -5.02 6.42 -1.43
CA SER A 60 -4.00 6.59 -0.38
C SER A 60 -2.87 5.56 -0.45
N PHE A 61 -2.72 4.84 -1.58
CA PHE A 61 -1.62 3.91 -1.77
C PHE A 61 -0.28 4.63 -1.59
N ALA A 62 0.61 4.05 -0.79
CA ALA A 62 1.97 4.52 -0.56
C ALA A 62 2.99 3.36 -0.55
N GLY A 63 2.68 2.30 -1.32
CA GLY A 63 3.54 1.14 -1.47
C GLY A 63 4.69 1.38 -2.46
N VAL A 64 5.69 0.51 -2.40
CA VAL A 64 6.94 0.65 -3.19
C VAL A 64 7.17 -0.48 -4.20
N GLY A 65 6.18 -1.36 -4.40
CA GLY A 65 6.32 -2.52 -5.28
C GLY A 65 5.01 -3.25 -5.52
N TYR A 66 5.02 -4.10 -6.55
CA TYR A 66 3.93 -4.99 -6.92
C TYR A 66 4.33 -6.46 -6.62
N PRO A 67 4.04 -6.99 -5.40
CA PRO A 67 4.50 -8.32 -4.96
C PRO A 67 3.88 -9.47 -5.76
N PHE A 68 2.76 -9.20 -6.39
CA PHE A 68 1.97 -10.14 -7.17
C PHE A 68 2.61 -10.59 -8.49
N ALA A 69 3.66 -9.90 -8.94
CA ALA A 69 4.51 -10.34 -10.06
C ALA A 69 5.20 -11.69 -9.79
N ALA A 70 5.28 -12.12 -8.52
CA ALA A 70 5.83 -13.42 -8.15
C ALA A 70 4.89 -14.60 -8.44
N GLU A 71 3.60 -14.35 -8.78
CA GLU A 71 2.62 -15.37 -9.15
C GLU A 71 2.45 -16.51 -8.12
N VAL A 72 2.58 -16.19 -6.83
CA VAL A 72 2.61 -17.19 -5.75
C VAL A 72 1.23 -17.55 -5.18
N ILE A 73 0.23 -16.69 -5.34
CA ILE A 73 -1.12 -16.90 -4.79
C ILE A 73 -1.93 -17.82 -5.69
N ARG A 74 -2.60 -18.81 -5.09
CA ARG A 74 -3.46 -19.78 -5.78
C ARG A 74 -4.91 -19.67 -5.28
N PRO A 75 -5.88 -20.09 -6.11
CA PRO A 75 -7.26 -20.21 -5.66
C PRO A 75 -7.39 -21.11 -4.42
N GLY A 76 -8.11 -20.63 -3.41
CA GLY A 76 -8.31 -21.30 -2.13
C GLY A 76 -7.21 -21.08 -1.09
N ASP A 77 -6.15 -20.31 -1.39
CA ASP A 77 -5.13 -19.97 -0.41
C ASP A 77 -5.68 -19.03 0.68
N THR A 78 -5.13 -19.15 1.89
CA THR A 78 -5.30 -18.15 2.96
C THR A 78 -4.13 -17.18 2.91
N VAL A 79 -4.41 -15.88 2.74
CA VAL A 79 -3.39 -14.82 2.62
C VAL A 79 -3.42 -13.89 3.85
N LEU A 80 -2.23 -13.50 4.32
CA LEU A 80 -2.03 -12.46 5.32
C LEU A 80 -1.26 -11.29 4.70
N ASP A 81 -1.84 -10.10 4.73
CA ASP A 81 -1.20 -8.86 4.29
C ASP A 81 -0.69 -8.06 5.50
N ILE A 82 0.64 -7.95 5.66
CA ILE A 82 1.26 -7.23 6.77
C ILE A 82 1.56 -5.80 6.33
N GLY A 83 0.79 -4.85 6.86
CA GLY A 83 0.86 -3.46 6.43
C GLY A 83 -0.06 -3.18 5.24
N SER A 84 -1.30 -3.67 5.30
CA SER A 84 -2.27 -3.59 4.20
C SER A 84 -2.64 -2.18 3.76
N GLY A 85 -2.35 -1.16 4.58
CA GLY A 85 -2.61 0.24 4.25
C GLY A 85 -4.07 0.49 3.90
N SER A 86 -4.29 1.12 2.75
CA SER A 86 -5.63 1.38 2.16
C SER A 86 -6.35 0.11 1.67
N GLY A 87 -5.65 -1.03 1.63
CA GLY A 87 -6.20 -2.32 1.24
C GLY A 87 -5.99 -2.71 -0.23
N THR A 88 -5.21 -1.94 -1.02
CA THR A 88 -4.94 -2.27 -2.44
C THR A 88 -4.43 -3.70 -2.61
N GLY A 89 -3.43 -4.08 -1.80
CA GLY A 89 -2.82 -5.41 -1.82
C GLY A 89 -3.82 -6.49 -1.43
N VAL A 90 -4.36 -6.43 -0.21
CA VAL A 90 -5.29 -7.45 0.28
C VAL A 90 -6.52 -7.65 -0.60
N LEU A 91 -7.06 -6.60 -1.25
CA LEU A 91 -8.21 -6.75 -2.15
C LEU A 91 -7.85 -7.46 -3.46
N ILE A 92 -6.69 -7.16 -4.04
CA ILE A 92 -6.18 -7.92 -5.20
C ILE A 92 -5.91 -9.36 -4.81
N ALA A 93 -5.32 -9.59 -3.62
CA ALA A 93 -5.11 -10.94 -3.11
C ALA A 93 -6.45 -11.69 -2.96
N ALA A 94 -7.49 -11.03 -2.45
CA ALA A 94 -8.84 -11.59 -2.31
C ALA A 94 -9.43 -12.04 -3.67
N GLN A 95 -9.21 -11.26 -4.74
CA GLN A 95 -9.65 -11.65 -6.09
C GLN A 95 -8.92 -12.91 -6.60
N ARG A 96 -7.63 -13.07 -6.26
CA ARG A 96 -6.80 -14.19 -6.70
C ARG A 96 -7.07 -15.49 -5.96
N VAL A 97 -7.32 -15.41 -4.65
CA VAL A 97 -7.70 -16.60 -3.86
C VAL A 97 -9.12 -17.05 -4.19
N GLY A 98 -9.99 -16.15 -4.63
CA GLY A 98 -11.38 -16.46 -4.98
C GLY A 98 -12.28 -16.63 -3.74
N PRO A 99 -13.52 -17.09 -3.94
CA PRO A 99 -14.50 -17.24 -2.86
C PRO A 99 -14.07 -18.27 -1.81
N ALA A 100 -14.49 -18.04 -0.56
CA ALA A 100 -14.29 -18.95 0.56
C ALA A 100 -15.24 -20.17 0.51
#